data_AF-A0A0F5PR73-F1
#
_entry.id   AF-A0A0F5PR73-F1
#
_cell.length_a   1.000
_cell.length_b   1.000
_cell.length_c   1.000
_cell.angle_alpha   90.00
_cell.angle_beta   90.00
_cell.angle_gamma   90.00
#
_symmetry.space_group_name_H-M   'P 1'
#
loop_
_entity.id
_entity.type
_entity.pdbx_description
1 polymer ?
#
loop_
_entity_poly.entity_id
_entity_poly.type
_entity_poly.pdbx_seq_one_letter_code
_entity_poly.pdbx_strand_id
1 'polypeptide(L)'
;MTDWTPTRAEGEKLLAAFTRRMGRRYANGRNTDHGPGAHKAVSVLSPYIRRRLVLESDAVAAALAEHGPEDAEKFVQEVIWRGYFKGWLERRPQVWASYRTGLEGDLSALDRDRRLRRDVDRAMNGQTGLACFDAWATELMDTGYLHNHARMWFASIWIFTLGLPWRLGADFFYRHLLDGDAASNTLGWRWVAGLHTRGKPYLADAQNIATFTAGRFTPRHGDLADVTQGLEATEPDGLPTVLPLRAFKPPQPGRPTALLITDEDCRVEDFDLAALDIRTTATLSVSHLRSPLPVSDLVQRFEDGALADAALRSGFTLTVMRASDPAALAKWATGAGAMQIATPYITRGPLHDWLDEAAPSLAKAGISFCEWRRDWDTAIWPHATAGFFRVKQNIPHILDQVLPA
;
A
#
# COMPACT_ATOMS: atom_id res chain seq x y z
N MET A 1 16.85 -9.21 -13.67
CA MET A 1 15.68 -9.27 -12.77
C MET A 1 16.18 -9.05 -11.36
N THR A 2 15.67 -8.05 -10.66
CA THR A 2 15.90 -7.91 -9.22
C THR A 2 15.12 -9.04 -8.54
N ASP A 3 15.81 -10.00 -7.95
CA ASP A 3 15.16 -11.07 -7.20
C ASP A 3 14.80 -10.54 -5.80
N TRP A 4 13.50 -10.39 -5.54
CA TRP A 4 13.00 -9.85 -4.28
C TRP A 4 12.83 -11.00 -3.29
N THR A 5 13.75 -11.15 -2.35
CA THR A 5 13.62 -12.15 -1.27
C THR A 5 12.62 -11.65 -0.22
N PRO A 6 11.44 -12.29 -0.05
CA PRO A 6 10.35 -11.76 0.75
C PRO A 6 10.47 -12.11 2.23
N THR A 7 11.59 -11.79 2.88
CA THR A 7 11.81 -12.13 4.30
C THR A 7 12.06 -10.89 5.14
N ARG A 8 11.79 -10.99 6.45
CA ARG A 8 12.17 -9.98 7.43
C ARG A 8 13.67 -9.71 7.39
N ALA A 9 14.48 -10.76 7.36
CA ALA A 9 15.94 -10.66 7.34
C ALA A 9 16.47 -9.87 6.14
N GLU A 10 15.92 -10.08 4.93
CA GLU A 10 16.34 -9.28 3.76
C GLU A 10 15.89 -7.82 3.88
N GLY A 11 14.68 -7.57 4.39
CA GLY A 11 14.19 -6.23 4.66
C GLY A 11 15.08 -5.47 5.65
N GLU A 12 15.47 -6.10 6.76
CA GLU A 12 16.36 -5.53 7.77
C GLU A 12 17.77 -5.28 7.21
N LYS A 13 18.29 -6.18 6.38
CA LYS A 13 19.56 -5.99 5.67
C LYS A 13 19.51 -4.78 4.73
N LEU A 14 18.42 -4.61 3.97
CA LEU A 14 18.21 -3.44 3.10
C LEU A 14 18.09 -2.16 3.93
N LEU A 15 17.39 -2.21 5.06
CA LEU A 15 17.25 -1.09 5.99
C LEU A 15 18.64 -0.65 6.48
N ALA A 16 19.41 -1.57 7.05
CA ALA A 16 20.76 -1.30 7.55
C ALA A 16 21.69 -0.74 6.44
N ALA A 17 21.60 -1.29 5.23
CA ALA A 17 22.40 -0.82 4.09
C ALA A 17 22.03 0.60 3.63
N PHE A 18 20.82 1.06 3.90
CA PHE A 18 20.34 2.38 3.52
C PHE A 18 20.42 3.42 4.65
N THR A 19 20.50 3.02 5.93
CA THR A 19 20.49 3.91 7.10
C THR A 19 21.42 5.12 6.95
N ARG A 20 22.68 4.92 6.54
CA ARG A 20 23.67 6.00 6.33
C ARG A 20 23.29 7.04 5.26
N ARG A 21 22.24 6.79 4.49
CA ARG A 21 21.77 7.66 3.40
C ARG A 21 20.46 8.38 3.73
N MET A 22 19.81 8.08 4.86
CA MET A 22 18.48 8.58 5.21
C MET A 22 18.40 10.08 5.55
N GLY A 23 19.54 10.75 5.79
CA GLY A 23 19.59 12.20 6.02
C GLY A 23 19.57 13.05 4.74
N ARG A 24 20.44 14.06 4.67
CA ARG A 24 20.53 15.01 3.53
C ARG A 24 20.70 14.35 2.16
N ARG A 25 21.40 13.20 2.11
CA ARG A 25 21.60 12.46 0.86
C ARG A 25 20.27 11.96 0.28
N TYR A 26 19.39 11.41 1.12
CA TYR A 26 18.03 11.04 0.71
C TYR A 26 17.26 12.29 0.30
N ALA A 27 17.27 13.35 1.11
CA ALA A 27 16.53 14.58 0.83
C ALA A 27 16.87 15.17 -0.55
N ASN A 28 18.16 15.18 -0.91
CA ASN A 28 18.65 15.73 -2.18
C ASN A 28 18.42 14.79 -3.38
N GLY A 29 18.45 13.47 -3.16
CA GLY A 29 18.44 12.48 -4.25
C GLY A 29 17.09 11.82 -4.54
N ARG A 30 16.14 11.83 -3.60
CA ARG A 30 14.88 11.05 -3.64
C ARG A 30 13.96 11.32 -4.84
N ASN A 31 14.19 12.41 -5.56
CA ASN A 31 13.37 12.81 -6.71
C ASN A 31 13.94 12.28 -8.03
N THR A 32 15.17 11.77 -8.06
CA THR A 32 15.87 11.37 -9.29
C THR A 32 15.76 9.87 -9.52
N ASP A 33 15.21 9.49 -10.67
CA ASP A 33 15.11 8.11 -11.15
C ASP A 33 16.21 7.76 -12.16
N HIS A 34 17.17 6.95 -11.72
CA HIS A 34 18.24 6.42 -12.59
C HIS A 34 17.84 5.12 -13.31
N GLY A 35 16.66 4.59 -13.05
CA GLY A 35 16.07 3.46 -13.77
C GLY A 35 16.18 2.12 -13.04
N PRO A 36 15.73 1.05 -13.71
CA PRO A 36 15.66 -0.27 -13.12
C PRO A 36 16.99 -0.69 -12.51
N GLY A 37 16.97 -1.06 -11.23
CA GLY A 37 18.16 -1.52 -10.50
C GLY A 37 19.15 -0.42 -10.06
N ALA A 38 18.88 0.86 -10.38
CA ALA A 38 19.76 1.99 -10.07
C ALA A 38 19.20 2.92 -8.97
N HIS A 39 18.28 2.43 -8.13
CA HIS A 39 17.56 3.16 -7.07
C HIS A 39 18.42 3.47 -5.83
N LYS A 40 19.63 4.02 -6.00
CA LYS A 40 20.62 4.25 -4.92
C LYS A 40 20.28 5.42 -3.98
N ALA A 41 19.37 6.30 -4.39
CA ALA A 41 18.97 7.48 -3.65
C ALA A 41 17.75 7.26 -2.73
N VAL A 42 17.09 6.11 -2.86
CA VAL A 42 15.89 5.73 -2.10
C VAL A 42 16.09 4.36 -1.45
N SER A 43 15.30 4.05 -0.42
CA SER A 43 15.53 2.87 0.41
C SER A 43 15.09 1.55 -0.22
N VAL A 44 14.20 1.60 -1.22
CA VAL A 44 13.49 0.44 -1.80
C VAL A 44 12.82 -0.49 -0.77
N LEU A 45 12.53 0.02 0.43
CA LEU A 45 11.93 -0.74 1.53
C LEU A 45 10.41 -0.93 1.43
N SER A 46 9.75 -0.28 0.48
CA SER A 46 8.29 -0.26 0.41
C SER A 46 7.63 -1.65 0.30
N PRO A 47 8.19 -2.67 -0.41
CA PRO A 47 7.61 -4.01 -0.41
C PRO A 47 7.60 -4.69 0.96
N TYR A 48 8.63 -4.41 1.78
CA TYR A 48 8.82 -4.97 3.11
C TYR A 48 7.98 -4.23 4.15
N ILE A 49 7.94 -2.89 4.07
CA ILE A 49 7.11 -2.06 4.96
C ILE A 49 5.62 -2.26 4.67
N ARG A 50 5.21 -2.50 3.42
CA ARG A 50 3.80 -2.82 3.08
C ARG A 50 3.28 -3.99 3.90
N ARG A 51 4.11 -5.02 4.10
CA ARG A 51 3.75 -6.26 4.83
C ARG A 51 4.26 -6.29 6.26
N ARG A 52 4.87 -5.19 6.73
CA ARG A 52 5.54 -5.09 8.04
C ARG A 52 6.55 -6.21 8.31
N LEU A 53 7.24 -6.69 7.28
CA LEU A 53 8.48 -7.44 7.45
C LEU A 53 9.55 -6.53 8.10
N VAL A 54 9.50 -5.24 7.77
CA VAL A 54 10.19 -4.15 8.47
C VAL A 54 9.12 -3.16 8.94
N LEU A 55 9.18 -2.69 10.19
CA LEU A 55 8.20 -1.73 10.68
C LEU A 55 8.54 -0.31 10.26
N GLU A 56 7.49 0.50 10.14
CA GLU A 56 7.61 1.94 9.94
C GLU A 56 8.43 2.60 11.07
N SER A 57 8.19 2.18 12.31
CA SER A 57 8.91 2.63 13.50
C SER A 57 10.40 2.29 13.46
N ASP A 58 10.76 1.09 12.98
CA ASP A 58 12.17 0.66 12.88
C ASP A 58 12.93 1.52 11.88
N ALA A 59 12.31 1.80 10.73
CA ALA A 59 12.90 2.64 9.69
C ALA A 59 13.09 4.09 10.17
N VAL A 60 12.11 4.64 10.90
CA VAL A 60 12.20 5.98 11.46
C VAL A 60 13.22 6.06 12.60
N ALA A 61 13.22 5.09 13.52
CA ALA A 61 14.20 5.02 14.60
C ALA A 61 15.63 4.96 14.05
N ALA A 62 15.88 4.13 13.03
CA ALA A 62 17.19 4.05 12.38
C ALA A 62 17.61 5.38 11.74
N ALA A 63 16.68 6.09 11.08
CA ALA A 63 16.96 7.39 10.47
C ALA A 63 17.31 8.45 11.52
N LEU A 64 16.55 8.51 12.62
CA LEU A 64 16.73 9.47 13.70
C LEU A 64 18.02 9.20 14.48
N ALA A 65 18.33 7.93 14.76
CA ALA A 65 19.55 7.55 15.46
C ALA A 65 20.82 7.91 14.67
N GLU A 66 20.79 7.80 13.34
CA GLU A 66 21.96 8.09 12.49
C GLU A 66 22.11 9.57 12.14
N HIS A 67 21.02 10.29 11.86
CA HIS A 67 21.09 11.66 11.32
C HIS A 67 20.49 12.73 12.25
N GLY A 68 19.80 12.35 13.32
CA GLY A 68 19.02 13.28 14.14
C GLY A 68 17.74 13.78 13.45
N PRO A 69 16.86 14.46 14.19
CA PRO A 69 15.52 14.84 13.71
C PRO A 69 15.54 15.85 12.55
N GLU A 70 16.51 16.75 12.51
CA GLU A 70 16.60 17.78 11.46
C GLU A 70 17.01 17.18 10.11
N ASP A 71 18.12 16.44 10.05
CA ASP A 71 18.60 15.90 8.79
C ASP A 71 17.76 14.70 8.29
N ALA A 72 17.14 13.94 9.20
CA ALA A 72 16.23 12.83 8.86
C ALA A 72 14.81 13.28 8.49
N GLU A 73 14.44 14.56 8.69
CA GLU A 73 13.07 15.07 8.60
C GLU A 73 12.36 14.60 7.32
N LYS A 74 13.07 14.68 6.19
CA LYS A 74 12.48 14.32 4.89
C LYS A 74 12.21 12.83 4.77
N PHE A 75 13.09 11.95 5.25
CA PHE A 75 12.84 10.50 5.23
C PHE A 75 11.67 10.14 6.14
N VAL A 76 11.65 10.70 7.35
CA VAL A 76 10.56 10.48 8.32
C VAL A 76 9.21 10.91 7.75
N GLN A 77 9.13 12.09 7.11
CA GLN A 77 7.89 12.55 6.47
C GLN A 77 7.36 11.56 5.44
N GLU A 78 8.23 10.95 4.63
CA GLU A 78 7.83 10.04 3.56
C GLU A 78 7.37 8.68 4.12
N VAL A 79 7.90 8.24 5.26
CA VAL A 79 7.34 7.09 6.00
C VAL A 79 5.96 7.45 6.60
N ILE A 80 5.82 8.64 7.20
CA ILE A 80 4.56 9.13 7.79
C ILE A 80 3.46 9.33 6.74
N TRP A 81 3.80 9.67 5.49
CA TRP A 81 2.84 9.74 4.38
C TRP A 81 2.03 8.45 4.21
N ARG A 82 2.66 7.28 4.40
CA ARG A 82 1.96 5.98 4.37
C ARG A 82 0.94 5.88 5.50
N GLY A 83 1.33 6.24 6.73
CA GLY A 83 0.43 6.25 7.88
C GLY A 83 -0.73 7.24 7.71
N TYR A 84 -0.46 8.40 7.12
CA TYR A 84 -1.48 9.38 6.75
C TYR A 84 -2.49 8.82 5.76
N PHE A 85 -2.05 8.19 4.66
CA PHE A 85 -2.98 7.63 3.68
C PHE A 85 -3.85 6.52 4.28
N LYS A 86 -3.27 5.60 5.05
CA LYS A 86 -4.05 4.58 5.77
C LYS A 86 -5.10 5.20 6.69
N GLY A 87 -4.70 6.12 7.57
CA GLY A 87 -5.62 6.80 8.49
C GLY A 87 -6.69 7.63 7.77
N TRP A 88 -6.34 8.24 6.63
CA TRP A 88 -7.28 9.02 5.84
C TRP A 88 -8.36 8.12 5.22
N LEU A 89 -7.96 6.95 4.68
CA LEU A 89 -8.89 5.98 4.12
C LEU A 89 -9.74 5.31 5.20
N GLU A 90 -9.18 5.01 6.38
CA GLU A 90 -9.94 4.48 7.53
C GLU A 90 -11.06 5.41 7.97
N ARG A 91 -10.84 6.73 7.87
CA ARG A 91 -11.84 7.75 8.18
C ARG A 91 -12.78 8.04 7.02
N ARG A 92 -12.50 7.51 5.82
CA ARG A 92 -13.30 7.74 4.60
C ARG A 92 -13.44 6.43 3.79
N PRO A 93 -13.97 5.36 4.39
CA PRO A 93 -14.11 4.06 3.72
C PRO A 93 -14.95 4.14 2.44
N GLN A 94 -15.85 5.11 2.32
CA GLN A 94 -16.64 5.37 1.11
C GLN A 94 -15.78 5.64 -0.13
N VAL A 95 -14.54 6.12 0.02
CA VAL A 95 -13.62 6.32 -1.12
C VAL A 95 -13.16 5.01 -1.71
N TRP A 96 -12.90 4.00 -0.87
CA TRP A 96 -12.55 2.65 -1.33
C TRP A 96 -13.74 2.00 -2.03
N ALA A 97 -14.94 2.10 -1.45
CA ALA A 97 -16.16 1.59 -2.07
C ALA A 97 -16.44 2.25 -3.43
N SER A 98 -16.31 3.57 -3.52
CA SER A 98 -16.48 4.32 -4.78
C SER A 98 -15.42 3.94 -5.82
N TYR A 99 -14.17 3.73 -5.42
CA TYR A 99 -13.12 3.21 -6.30
C TYR A 99 -13.52 1.85 -6.90
N ARG A 100 -13.95 0.90 -6.06
CA ARG A 100 -14.36 -0.44 -6.52
C ARG A 100 -15.51 -0.41 -7.50
N THR A 101 -16.61 0.27 -7.16
CA THR A 101 -17.77 0.40 -8.05
C THR A 101 -17.41 1.13 -9.34
N GLY A 102 -16.58 2.19 -9.25
CA GLY A 102 -16.09 2.89 -10.43
C GLY A 102 -15.21 2.02 -11.33
N LEU A 103 -14.37 1.15 -10.75
CA LEU A 103 -13.52 0.22 -11.50
C LEU A 103 -14.38 -0.81 -12.25
N GLU A 104 -15.40 -1.39 -11.62
CA GLU A 104 -16.35 -2.29 -12.28
C GLU A 104 -17.06 -1.61 -13.47
N GLY A 105 -17.43 -0.33 -13.30
CA GLY A 105 -17.99 0.50 -14.37
C GLY A 105 -17.01 0.73 -15.52
N ASP A 106 -15.75 1.07 -15.21
CA ASP A 106 -14.72 1.29 -16.23
C ASP A 106 -14.38 -0.01 -16.98
N LEU A 107 -14.32 -1.16 -16.30
CA LEU A 107 -14.12 -2.47 -16.92
C LEU A 107 -15.29 -2.82 -17.85
N SER A 108 -16.53 -2.57 -17.41
CA SER A 108 -17.71 -2.75 -18.26
C SER A 108 -17.69 -1.85 -19.49
N ALA A 109 -17.09 -0.66 -19.40
CA ALA A 109 -16.90 0.23 -20.54
C ALA A 109 -15.87 -0.32 -21.54
N LEU A 110 -14.78 -0.94 -21.06
CA LEU A 110 -13.79 -1.59 -21.94
C LEU A 110 -14.37 -2.72 -22.78
N ASP A 111 -15.39 -3.42 -22.28
CA ASP A 111 -16.03 -4.51 -23.03
C ASP A 111 -16.93 -3.97 -24.17
N ARG A 112 -17.37 -2.72 -24.05
CA ARG A 112 -18.27 -2.05 -25.01
C ARG A 112 -17.53 -1.13 -25.97
N ASP A 113 -16.39 -0.57 -25.57
CA ASP A 113 -15.58 0.35 -26.38
C ASP A 113 -14.25 -0.27 -26.79
N ARG A 114 -14.18 -0.75 -28.04
CA ARG A 114 -12.97 -1.35 -28.63
C ARG A 114 -11.80 -0.37 -28.73
N ARG A 115 -12.07 0.93 -28.92
CA ARG A 115 -11.01 1.94 -29.02
C ARG A 115 -10.39 2.16 -27.65
N LEU A 116 -11.23 2.38 -26.63
CA LEU A 116 -10.78 2.53 -25.26
C LEU A 116 -9.98 1.30 -24.81
N ARG A 117 -10.48 0.09 -25.08
CA ARG A 117 -9.76 -1.15 -24.77
C ARG A 117 -8.38 -1.21 -25.42
N ARG A 118 -8.29 -0.94 -26.73
CA ARG A 118 -7.01 -0.88 -27.44
C ARG A 118 -6.05 0.14 -26.83
N ASP A 119 -6.54 1.32 -26.49
CA ASP A 119 -5.70 2.41 -25.98
C ASP A 119 -5.21 2.10 -24.54
N VAL A 120 -6.06 1.48 -23.71
CA VAL A 120 -5.69 0.93 -22.39
C VAL A 120 -4.69 -0.21 -22.51
N ASP A 121 -4.92 -1.18 -23.40
CA ASP A 121 -4.01 -2.31 -23.61
C ASP A 121 -2.63 -1.83 -24.09
N ARG A 122 -2.58 -0.84 -25.00
CA ARG A 122 -1.31 -0.22 -25.42
C ARG A 122 -0.60 0.46 -24.25
N ALA A 123 -1.33 1.14 -23.38
CA ALA A 123 -0.75 1.80 -22.21
C ALA A 123 -0.18 0.76 -21.22
N MET A 124 -0.94 -0.28 -20.88
CA MET A 124 -0.47 -1.32 -19.95
C MET A 124 0.71 -2.11 -20.51
N ASN A 125 0.78 -2.34 -21.83
CA ASN A 125 1.87 -3.07 -22.47
C ASN A 125 3.09 -2.21 -22.82
N GLY A 126 3.12 -0.92 -22.46
CA GLY A 126 4.23 -0.03 -22.78
C GLY A 126 4.40 0.20 -24.29
N GLN A 127 3.30 0.43 -25.00
CA GLN A 127 3.25 0.59 -26.46
C GLN A 127 2.57 1.89 -26.87
N THR A 128 2.65 2.93 -26.03
CA THR A 128 2.03 4.24 -26.27
C THR A 128 2.78 5.05 -27.34
N GLY A 129 4.08 4.81 -27.49
CA GLY A 129 5.00 5.60 -28.30
C GLY A 129 5.71 6.70 -27.51
N LEU A 130 5.40 6.85 -26.22
CA LEU A 130 6.08 7.77 -25.32
C LEU A 130 7.14 7.00 -24.52
N ALA A 131 8.40 7.16 -24.90
CA ALA A 131 9.51 6.32 -24.42
C ALA A 131 9.64 6.24 -22.90
N CYS A 132 9.41 7.34 -22.17
CA CYS A 132 9.44 7.32 -20.70
C CYS A 132 8.31 6.45 -20.11
N PHE A 133 7.08 6.67 -20.57
CA PHE A 133 5.91 5.94 -20.11
C PHE A 133 6.01 4.45 -20.43
N ASP A 134 6.42 4.12 -21.65
CA ASP A 134 6.57 2.75 -22.12
C ASP A 134 7.62 2.00 -21.28
N ALA A 135 8.77 2.63 -21.00
CA ALA A 135 9.79 2.05 -20.14
C ALA A 135 9.31 1.84 -18.69
N TRP A 136 8.51 2.76 -18.14
CA TRP A 136 7.97 2.61 -16.78
C TRP A 136 6.90 1.51 -16.68
N ALA A 137 6.06 1.34 -17.72
CA ALA A 137 5.11 0.23 -17.79
C ALA A 137 5.84 -1.12 -17.77
N THR A 138 6.89 -1.26 -18.59
CA THR A 138 7.74 -2.46 -18.61
C THR A 138 8.46 -2.67 -17.28
N GLU A 139 9.09 -1.64 -16.69
CA GLU A 139 9.77 -1.77 -15.39
C GLU A 139 8.81 -2.26 -14.30
N LEU A 140 7.59 -1.70 -14.24
CA LEU A 140 6.57 -2.11 -13.28
C LEU A 140 6.18 -3.59 -13.48
N MET A 141 5.94 -4.03 -14.71
CA MET A 141 5.55 -5.42 -14.99
C MET A 141 6.68 -6.40 -14.68
N ASP A 142 7.91 -6.07 -15.05
CA ASP A 142 9.08 -6.96 -14.95
C ASP A 142 9.64 -7.06 -13.52
N THR A 143 9.48 -6.00 -12.72
CA THR A 143 10.14 -5.90 -11.41
C THR A 143 9.18 -5.80 -10.24
N GLY A 144 7.92 -5.44 -10.49
CA GLY A 144 6.92 -5.15 -9.46
C GLY A 144 7.24 -3.92 -8.61
N TYR A 145 8.13 -3.05 -9.08
CA TYR A 145 8.53 -1.81 -8.41
C TYR A 145 8.60 -0.67 -9.43
N LEU A 146 8.32 0.55 -8.96
CA LEU A 146 8.55 1.77 -9.72
C LEU A 146 8.92 2.92 -8.78
N HIS A 147 9.83 3.79 -9.19
CA HIS A 147 10.24 4.97 -8.42
C HIS A 147 9.07 5.95 -8.23
N ASN A 148 8.94 6.60 -7.06
CA ASN A 148 7.78 7.44 -6.73
C ASN A 148 7.51 8.55 -7.77
N HIS A 149 8.53 9.28 -8.22
CA HIS A 149 8.34 10.29 -9.26
C HIS A 149 7.87 9.69 -10.60
N ALA A 150 8.41 8.53 -11.00
CA ALA A 150 7.94 7.81 -12.17
C ALA A 150 6.47 7.39 -12.02
N ARG A 151 6.03 6.96 -10.83
CA ARG A 151 4.61 6.69 -10.53
C ARG A 151 3.73 7.93 -10.76
N MET A 152 4.17 9.09 -10.27
CA MET A 152 3.42 10.34 -10.40
C MET A 152 3.32 10.81 -11.86
N TRP A 153 4.43 10.77 -12.62
CA TRP A 153 4.42 11.09 -14.04
C TRP A 153 3.59 10.09 -14.84
N PHE A 154 3.73 8.79 -14.57
CA PHE A 154 2.93 7.75 -15.20
C PHE A 154 1.44 8.00 -15.01
N ALA A 155 1.00 8.24 -13.77
CA ALA A 155 -0.41 8.50 -13.47
C ALA A 155 -0.90 9.79 -14.15
N SER A 156 -0.09 10.84 -14.19
CA SER A 156 -0.45 12.10 -14.85
C SER A 156 -0.60 11.92 -16.37
N ILE A 157 0.36 11.25 -17.01
CA ILE A 157 0.31 10.91 -18.43
C ILE A 157 -0.90 10.03 -18.74
N TRP A 158 -1.15 9.00 -17.93
CA TRP A 158 -2.31 8.12 -18.06
C TRP A 158 -3.62 8.90 -18.10
N ILE A 159 -3.82 9.77 -17.11
CA ILE A 159 -5.08 10.51 -16.95
C ILE A 159 -5.22 11.57 -18.03
N PHE A 160 -4.20 12.40 -18.22
CA PHE A 160 -4.36 13.66 -18.94
C PHE A 160 -3.80 13.63 -20.36
N THR A 161 -2.68 12.93 -20.59
CA THR A 161 -2.07 12.84 -21.93
C THR A 161 -2.73 11.75 -22.76
N LEU A 162 -2.98 10.58 -22.16
CA LEU A 162 -3.66 9.47 -22.83
C LEU A 162 -5.19 9.55 -22.70
N GLY A 163 -5.71 10.36 -21.77
CA GLY A 163 -7.16 10.54 -21.58
C GLY A 163 -7.86 9.29 -21.04
N LEU A 164 -7.14 8.43 -20.29
CA LEU A 164 -7.65 7.14 -19.85
C LEU A 164 -8.29 7.20 -18.45
N PRO A 165 -9.30 6.34 -18.15
CA PRO A 165 -9.91 6.28 -16.83
C PRO A 165 -8.87 5.99 -15.74
N TRP A 166 -8.79 6.86 -14.73
CA TRP A 166 -7.75 6.77 -13.71
C TRP A 166 -7.81 5.48 -12.89
N ARG A 167 -9.01 4.90 -12.69
CA ARG A 167 -9.17 3.68 -11.89
C ARG A 167 -8.55 2.47 -12.58
N LEU A 168 -8.57 2.42 -13.91
CA LEU A 168 -7.88 1.37 -14.67
C LEU A 168 -6.35 1.45 -14.52
N GLY A 169 -5.80 2.66 -14.45
CA GLY A 169 -4.38 2.87 -14.19
C GLY A 169 -4.01 2.53 -12.73
N ALA A 170 -4.86 2.92 -11.78
CA ALA A 170 -4.72 2.56 -10.38
C ALA A 170 -4.80 1.03 -10.16
N ASP A 171 -5.70 0.36 -10.86
CA ASP A 171 -5.82 -1.10 -10.86
C ASP A 171 -4.57 -1.77 -11.44
N PHE A 172 -4.08 -1.29 -12.59
CA PHE A 172 -2.82 -1.76 -13.17
C PHE A 172 -1.66 -1.64 -12.17
N PHE A 173 -1.54 -0.50 -11.48
CA PHE A 173 -0.53 -0.36 -10.43
C PHE A 173 -0.74 -1.36 -9.29
N TYR A 174 -1.98 -1.52 -8.81
CA TYR A 174 -2.24 -2.35 -7.64
C TYR A 174 -1.99 -3.85 -7.89
N ARG A 175 -2.24 -4.30 -9.13
CA ARG A 175 -1.99 -5.68 -9.58
C ARG A 175 -0.52 -6.01 -9.78
N HIS A 176 0.32 -5.01 -10.07
CA HIS A 176 1.73 -5.24 -10.42
C HIS A 176 2.71 -4.79 -9.33
N LEU A 177 2.34 -3.86 -8.45
CA LEU A 177 3.21 -3.39 -7.37
C LEU A 177 3.33 -4.39 -6.22
N LEU A 178 4.57 -4.78 -5.89
CA LEU A 178 4.89 -5.53 -4.68
C LEU A 178 4.44 -4.77 -3.43
N ASP A 179 4.60 -3.45 -3.42
CA ASP A 179 4.19 -2.56 -2.33
C ASP A 179 2.75 -2.05 -2.44
N GLY A 180 1.95 -2.61 -3.35
CA GLY A 180 0.56 -2.23 -3.56
C GLY A 180 -0.24 -2.24 -2.25
N ASP A 181 -0.79 -1.09 -1.90
CA ASP A 181 -1.59 -0.82 -0.70
C ASP A 181 -2.88 -0.12 -1.12
N ALA A 182 -4.04 -0.56 -0.62
CA ALA A 182 -5.32 0.01 -1.03
C ALA A 182 -5.39 1.52 -0.78
N ALA A 183 -4.93 1.98 0.39
CA ALA A 183 -4.91 3.39 0.73
C ALA A 183 -3.88 4.17 -0.09
N SER A 184 -2.62 3.77 -0.06
CA SER A 184 -1.54 4.52 -0.71
C SER A 184 -1.72 4.57 -2.23
N ASN A 185 -2.19 3.49 -2.85
CA ASN A 185 -2.43 3.46 -4.29
C ASN A 185 -3.64 4.31 -4.68
N THR A 186 -4.81 4.07 -4.06
CA THR A 186 -6.05 4.79 -4.41
C THR A 186 -5.90 6.29 -4.16
N LEU A 187 -5.36 6.68 -3.00
CA LEU A 187 -5.21 8.09 -2.66
C LEU A 187 -4.07 8.75 -3.43
N GLY A 188 -3.01 8.02 -3.80
CA GLY A 188 -1.95 8.51 -4.67
C GLY A 188 -2.46 8.88 -6.08
N TRP A 189 -3.25 8.00 -6.70
CA TRP A 189 -3.89 8.29 -7.98
C TRP A 189 -4.90 9.43 -7.90
N ARG A 190 -5.72 9.46 -6.83
CA ARG A 190 -6.62 10.60 -6.56
C ARG A 190 -5.86 11.92 -6.35
N TRP A 191 -4.67 11.88 -5.75
CA TRP A 191 -3.84 13.06 -5.59
C TRP A 191 -3.35 13.59 -6.93
N VAL A 192 -2.85 12.72 -7.81
CA VAL A 192 -2.44 13.10 -9.17
C VAL A 192 -3.62 13.65 -9.99
N ALA A 193 -4.79 13.02 -9.86
CA ALA A 193 -6.03 13.45 -10.53
C ALA A 193 -6.59 14.80 -10.03
N GLY A 194 -6.03 15.39 -8.95
CA GLY A 194 -6.59 16.60 -8.32
C GLY A 194 -7.87 16.35 -7.53
N LEU A 195 -8.17 15.09 -7.17
CA LEU A 195 -9.33 14.69 -6.37
C LEU A 195 -9.03 14.70 -4.87
N HIS A 196 -7.78 14.42 -4.46
CA HIS A 196 -7.40 14.38 -3.04
C HIS A 196 -7.09 15.78 -2.49
N THR A 197 -6.29 16.54 -3.22
CA THR A 197 -6.18 18.00 -3.02
C THR A 197 -7.00 18.65 -4.11
N ARG A 198 -8.27 18.91 -3.81
CA ARG A 198 -9.29 19.30 -4.80
C ARG A 198 -8.82 20.46 -5.69
N GLY A 199 -8.89 20.27 -7.00
CA GLY A 199 -8.52 21.28 -8.00
C GLY A 199 -7.01 21.52 -8.16
N LYS A 200 -6.17 20.63 -7.62
CA LYS A 200 -4.71 20.69 -7.78
C LYS A 200 -4.18 19.39 -8.41
N PRO A 201 -4.39 19.18 -9.72
CA PRO A 201 -3.82 18.02 -10.41
C PRO A 201 -2.29 18.11 -10.44
N TYR A 202 -1.65 16.95 -10.45
CA TYR A 202 -0.21 16.85 -10.69
C TYR A 202 0.06 16.72 -12.19
N LEU A 203 0.88 17.61 -12.74
CA LEU A 203 1.28 17.67 -14.13
C LEU A 203 2.61 16.93 -14.34
N ALA A 204 2.64 15.99 -15.28
CA ALA A 204 3.89 15.53 -15.88
C ALA A 204 4.45 16.62 -16.78
N ASP A 205 5.63 17.13 -16.41
CA ASP A 205 6.31 18.18 -17.16
C ASP A 205 7.57 17.61 -17.84
N ALA A 206 7.77 17.99 -19.10
CA ALA A 206 8.83 17.46 -19.93
C ALA A 206 10.23 17.80 -19.40
N GLN A 207 10.42 19.02 -18.91
CA GLN A 207 11.70 19.47 -18.35
C GLN A 207 12.01 18.76 -17.03
N ASN A 208 11.01 18.57 -16.18
CA ASN A 208 11.13 17.80 -14.94
C ASN A 208 11.48 16.34 -15.22
N ILE A 209 10.82 15.69 -16.17
CA ILE A 209 11.16 14.31 -16.57
C ILE A 209 12.61 14.25 -17.06
N ALA A 210 13.04 15.17 -17.92
CA ALA A 210 14.43 15.20 -18.40
C ALA A 210 15.43 15.38 -17.25
N THR A 211 15.16 16.32 -16.35
CA THR A 211 16.06 16.65 -15.23
C THR A 211 16.16 15.48 -14.25
N PHE A 212 15.00 14.98 -13.80
CA PHE A 212 14.92 13.99 -12.73
C PHE A 212 15.01 12.55 -13.23
N THR A 213 15.12 12.31 -14.53
CA THR A 213 15.62 11.02 -15.06
C THR A 213 17.08 11.10 -15.49
N ALA A 214 17.78 12.19 -15.13
CA ALA A 214 19.18 12.44 -15.51
C ALA A 214 19.41 12.31 -17.02
N GLY A 215 18.48 12.81 -17.82
CA GLY A 215 18.53 12.79 -19.29
C GLY A 215 18.19 11.45 -19.94
N ARG A 216 17.78 10.42 -19.18
CA ARG A 216 17.34 9.14 -19.76
C ARG A 216 16.15 9.32 -20.71
N PHE A 217 15.26 10.27 -20.39
CA PHE A 217 14.13 10.60 -21.24
C PHE A 217 14.03 12.11 -21.43
N THR A 218 13.86 12.55 -22.68
CA THR A 218 13.69 13.96 -23.04
C THR A 218 12.42 14.12 -23.89
N PRO A 219 11.22 13.91 -23.31
CA PRO A 219 9.98 14.16 -24.05
C PRO A 219 9.94 15.64 -24.49
N ARG A 220 9.31 15.90 -25.64
CA ARG A 220 9.09 17.28 -26.11
C ARG A 220 7.89 17.87 -25.38
N HIS A 221 7.82 19.20 -25.29
CA HIS A 221 6.68 19.87 -24.67
C HIS A 221 5.32 19.45 -25.28
N GLY A 222 5.26 19.25 -26.60
CA GLY A 222 4.04 18.81 -27.29
C GLY A 222 3.71 17.32 -27.15
N ASP A 223 4.57 16.52 -26.51
CA ASP A 223 4.30 15.09 -26.28
C ASP A 223 3.42 14.86 -25.03
N LEU A 224 3.23 15.89 -24.19
CA LEU A 224 2.48 15.83 -22.93
C LEU A 224 1.32 16.84 -22.97
N ALA A 225 0.21 16.52 -22.30
CA ALA A 225 -0.94 17.43 -22.21
C ALA A 225 -0.65 18.63 -21.28
N ASP A 226 -1.13 19.81 -21.68
CA ASP A 226 -1.21 20.99 -20.81
C ASP A 226 -2.38 20.84 -19.83
N VAL A 227 -2.08 20.48 -18.58
CA VAL A 227 -3.11 20.20 -17.56
C VAL A 227 -3.42 21.46 -16.75
N THR A 228 -4.60 22.02 -16.96
CA THR A 228 -5.11 23.17 -16.21
C THR A 228 -6.26 22.83 -15.25
N GLN A 229 -6.85 21.65 -15.37
CA GLN A 229 -7.99 21.19 -14.56
C GLN A 229 -7.81 19.72 -14.18
N GLY A 230 -8.24 19.36 -12.97
CA GLY A 230 -8.24 17.98 -12.49
C GLY A 230 -9.56 17.29 -12.82
N LEU A 231 -9.82 16.18 -12.12
CA LEU A 231 -11.07 15.42 -12.26
C LEU A 231 -12.15 15.84 -11.26
N GLU A 232 -12.02 16.97 -10.56
CA GLU A 232 -12.96 17.41 -9.52
C GLU A 232 -14.42 17.52 -9.97
N ALA A 233 -14.66 17.74 -11.27
CA ALA A 233 -16.00 17.74 -11.87
C ALA A 233 -16.68 16.36 -11.83
N THR A 234 -15.91 15.28 -11.75
CA THR A 234 -16.42 13.90 -11.62
C THR A 234 -16.89 13.58 -10.19
N GLU A 235 -16.53 14.43 -9.22
CA GLU A 235 -16.94 14.32 -7.82
C GLU A 235 -17.46 15.69 -7.33
N PRO A 236 -18.67 16.11 -7.78
CA PRO A 236 -19.17 17.46 -7.52
C PRO A 236 -19.39 17.75 -6.03
N ASP A 237 -19.70 16.73 -5.23
CA ASP A 237 -19.97 16.84 -3.79
C ASP A 237 -18.71 17.12 -2.94
N GLY A 238 -17.53 17.09 -3.56
CA GLY A 238 -16.28 17.44 -2.88
C GLY A 238 -15.64 16.29 -2.11
N LEU A 239 -14.83 16.63 -1.11
CA LEU A 239 -14.17 15.63 -0.28
C LEU A 239 -15.18 14.92 0.62
N PRO A 240 -15.14 13.58 0.70
CA PRO A 240 -16.07 12.84 1.55
C PRO A 240 -15.92 13.21 3.03
N THR A 241 -17.05 13.16 3.74
CA THR A 241 -17.16 13.41 5.18
C THR A 241 -16.23 12.50 5.98
N VAL A 242 -15.59 13.08 6.99
CA VAL A 242 -14.75 12.36 7.95
C VAL A 242 -15.62 11.54 8.89
N LEU A 243 -15.38 10.24 8.95
CA LEU A 243 -16.00 9.33 9.91
C LEU A 243 -15.06 9.08 11.10
N PRO A 244 -15.62 8.64 12.26
CA PRO A 244 -14.83 8.06 13.32
C PRO A 244 -14.02 6.86 12.83
N LEU A 245 -12.88 6.58 13.46
CA LEU A 245 -12.14 5.35 13.21
C LEU A 245 -12.99 4.14 13.60
N ARG A 246 -12.90 3.05 12.82
CA ARG A 246 -13.59 1.79 13.11
C ARG A 246 -13.22 1.27 14.50
N ALA A 247 -14.23 0.93 15.30
CA ALA A 247 -14.02 0.19 16.53
C ALA A 247 -13.58 -1.25 16.24
N PHE A 248 -12.68 -1.78 17.05
CA PHE A 248 -12.22 -3.16 16.98
C PHE A 248 -12.17 -3.76 18.39
N LYS A 249 -12.14 -5.10 18.47
CA LYS A 249 -12.05 -5.81 19.75
C LYS A 249 -10.61 -6.28 19.94
N PRO A 250 -9.93 -5.93 21.05
CA PRO A 250 -8.62 -6.51 21.33
C PRO A 250 -8.74 -8.00 21.66
N PRO A 251 -7.75 -8.84 21.32
CA PRO A 251 -7.72 -10.24 21.72
C PRO A 251 -7.76 -10.39 23.25
N GLN A 252 -8.54 -11.37 23.71
CA GLN A 252 -8.72 -11.62 25.15
C GLN A 252 -7.71 -12.67 25.65
N PRO A 253 -6.93 -12.38 26.71
CA PRO A 253 -6.02 -13.35 27.29
C PRO A 253 -6.70 -14.65 27.76
N GLY A 254 -6.00 -15.78 27.64
CA GLY A 254 -6.44 -17.10 28.10
C GLY A 254 -7.64 -17.72 27.37
N ARG A 255 -8.27 -17.00 26.44
CA ARG A 255 -9.40 -17.50 25.66
C ARG A 255 -8.89 -18.36 24.49
N PRO A 256 -9.53 -19.51 24.16
CA PRO A 256 -9.11 -20.35 23.04
C PRO A 256 -9.06 -19.55 21.73
N THR A 257 -7.90 -19.49 21.11
CA THR A 257 -7.60 -18.54 20.03
C THR A 257 -7.09 -19.25 18.78
N ALA A 258 -7.61 -18.85 17.64
CA ALA A 258 -7.04 -19.15 16.34
C ALA A 258 -6.23 -17.92 15.88
N LEU A 259 -4.91 -18.06 15.74
CA LEU A 259 -4.03 -16.96 15.30
C LEU A 259 -4.02 -16.91 13.77
N LEU A 260 -4.38 -15.75 13.20
CA LEU A 260 -4.40 -15.53 11.76
C LEU A 260 -3.30 -14.53 11.38
N ILE A 261 -2.39 -14.93 10.49
CA ILE A 261 -1.32 -14.11 9.93
C ILE A 261 -1.72 -13.70 8.50
N THR A 262 -1.59 -12.42 8.17
CA THR A 262 -2.02 -11.86 6.89
C THR A 262 -0.93 -10.98 6.27
N ASP A 263 -1.11 -10.57 5.02
CA ASP A 263 -0.17 -9.66 4.33
C ASP A 263 -0.24 -8.21 4.88
N GLU A 264 -1.21 -7.88 5.73
CA GLU A 264 -1.29 -6.57 6.39
C GLU A 264 -0.17 -6.39 7.41
N ASP A 265 0.23 -7.47 8.09
CA ASP A 265 1.25 -7.43 9.12
C ASP A 265 1.86 -8.81 9.41
N CYS A 266 3.08 -9.02 8.93
CA CYS A 266 3.83 -10.27 9.05
C CYS A 266 4.68 -10.36 10.33
N ARG A 267 4.53 -9.44 11.29
CA ARG A 267 5.29 -9.41 12.54
C ARG A 267 4.42 -9.69 13.77
N VAL A 268 3.76 -10.84 13.74
CA VAL A 268 2.86 -11.26 14.83
C VAL A 268 3.61 -11.60 16.12
N GLU A 269 4.89 -11.94 16.04
CA GLU A 269 5.72 -12.26 17.21
C GLU A 269 6.05 -11.05 18.08
N ASP A 270 5.77 -9.83 17.60
CA ASP A 270 5.90 -8.61 18.41
C ASP A 270 4.74 -8.45 19.41
N PHE A 271 3.64 -9.21 19.26
CA PHE A 271 2.50 -9.17 20.18
C PHE A 271 2.67 -10.20 21.31
N ASP A 272 1.94 -10.01 22.42
CA ASP A 272 1.94 -10.95 23.54
C ASP A 272 1.13 -12.23 23.20
N LEU A 273 1.72 -13.08 22.37
CA LEU A 273 1.14 -14.36 21.98
C LEU A 273 1.08 -15.34 23.16
N ALA A 274 1.96 -15.18 24.16
CA ALA A 274 2.01 -16.03 25.35
C ALA A 274 0.79 -15.83 26.27
N ALA A 275 0.16 -14.66 26.23
CA ALA A 275 -1.09 -14.40 26.93
C ALA A 275 -2.30 -15.13 26.32
N LEU A 276 -2.19 -15.69 25.11
CA LEU A 276 -3.28 -16.36 24.41
C LEU A 276 -3.21 -17.89 24.54
N ASP A 277 -4.37 -18.54 24.64
CA ASP A 277 -4.50 -20.00 24.50
C ASP A 277 -4.61 -20.36 23.01
N ILE A 278 -3.47 -20.41 22.30
CA ILE A 278 -3.43 -20.64 20.85
C ILE A 278 -3.74 -22.11 20.54
N ARG A 279 -4.85 -22.34 19.83
CA ARG A 279 -5.34 -23.68 19.42
C ARG A 279 -4.97 -24.05 18.00
N THR A 280 -4.84 -23.07 17.13
CA THR A 280 -4.45 -23.25 15.73
C THR A 280 -3.86 -21.95 15.20
N THR A 281 -3.04 -22.05 14.15
CA THR A 281 -2.46 -20.91 13.46
C THR A 281 -2.59 -21.07 11.95
N ALA A 282 -2.79 -19.97 11.24
CA ALA A 282 -2.87 -19.98 9.78
C ALA A 282 -2.29 -18.72 9.16
N THR A 283 -1.68 -18.87 7.99
CA THR A 283 -1.46 -17.76 7.07
C THR A 283 -2.64 -17.64 6.11
N LEU A 284 -2.97 -16.42 5.69
CA LEU A 284 -4.04 -16.17 4.72
C LEU A 284 -3.50 -15.33 3.55
N SER A 285 -3.40 -15.95 2.38
CA SER A 285 -3.08 -15.27 1.12
C SER A 285 -4.32 -14.55 0.55
N VAL A 286 -4.12 -13.32 0.10
CA VAL A 286 -5.21 -12.38 -0.25
C VAL A 286 -4.90 -11.54 -1.47
N SER A 287 -3.67 -11.54 -1.99
CA SER A 287 -3.25 -10.63 -3.06
C SER A 287 -4.07 -10.83 -4.34
N HIS A 288 -4.65 -12.01 -4.58
CA HIS A 288 -5.57 -12.24 -5.71
C HIS A 288 -6.88 -11.46 -5.63
N LEU A 289 -7.25 -10.94 -4.45
CA LEU A 289 -8.46 -10.13 -4.26
C LEU A 289 -8.24 -8.64 -4.57
N ARG A 290 -6.99 -8.22 -4.87
CA ARG A 290 -6.67 -6.81 -5.18
C ARG A 290 -7.45 -6.27 -6.37
N SER A 291 -7.87 -7.13 -7.28
CA SER A 291 -8.56 -6.78 -8.51
C SER A 291 -9.45 -7.93 -9.00
N PRO A 292 -10.54 -7.64 -9.74
CA PRO A 292 -11.23 -8.65 -10.54
C PRO A 292 -10.39 -9.19 -11.72
N LEU A 293 -9.29 -8.52 -12.08
CA LEU A 293 -8.35 -8.97 -13.11
C LEU A 293 -7.15 -9.74 -12.49
N PRO A 294 -6.44 -10.56 -13.28
CA PRO A 294 -5.27 -11.29 -12.80
C PRO A 294 -4.19 -10.39 -12.18
N VAL A 295 -3.78 -10.75 -10.96
CA VAL A 295 -2.71 -10.10 -10.20
C VAL A 295 -1.37 -10.76 -10.54
N SER A 296 -0.32 -9.95 -10.67
CA SER A 296 1.01 -10.42 -11.07
C SER A 296 1.55 -11.55 -10.20
N ASP A 297 2.17 -12.55 -10.82
CA ASP A 297 2.86 -13.64 -10.13
C ASP A 297 4.01 -13.15 -9.24
N LEU A 298 4.61 -11.99 -9.53
CA LEU A 298 5.60 -11.37 -8.66
C LEU A 298 4.97 -10.99 -7.31
N VAL A 299 3.78 -10.40 -7.34
CA VAL A 299 3.04 -9.97 -6.14
C VAL A 299 2.60 -11.18 -5.32
N GLN A 300 2.02 -12.20 -5.98
CA GLN A 300 1.56 -13.42 -5.31
C GLN A 300 2.73 -14.17 -4.67
N ARG A 301 3.85 -14.39 -5.39
CA ARG A 301 5.03 -15.07 -4.83
C ARG A 301 5.69 -14.31 -3.68
N PHE A 302 5.74 -12.97 -3.76
CA PHE A 302 6.27 -12.17 -2.67
C PHE A 302 5.37 -12.23 -1.42
N GLU A 303 4.05 -12.23 -1.58
CA GLU A 303 3.11 -12.47 -0.47
C GLU A 303 3.30 -13.86 0.15
N ASP A 304 3.32 -14.92 -0.67
CA ASP A 304 3.46 -16.29 -0.20
C ASP A 304 4.76 -16.47 0.60
N GLY A 305 5.87 -15.92 0.09
CA GLY A 305 7.15 -15.98 0.79
C GLY A 305 7.19 -15.14 2.08
N ALA A 306 6.54 -13.97 2.11
CA ALA A 306 6.43 -13.15 3.32
C ALA A 306 5.59 -13.84 4.41
N LEU A 307 4.50 -14.49 4.02
CA LEU A 307 3.67 -15.29 4.92
C LEU A 307 4.42 -16.53 5.40
N ALA A 308 5.20 -17.20 4.56
CA ALA A 308 6.03 -18.33 4.94
C ALA A 308 7.16 -17.92 5.93
N ASP A 309 7.79 -16.76 5.71
CA ASP A 309 8.76 -16.18 6.65
C ASP A 309 8.12 -15.87 8.01
N ALA A 310 6.94 -15.24 8.01
CA ALA A 310 6.18 -14.97 9.23
C ALA A 310 5.78 -16.26 9.96
N ALA A 311 5.35 -17.28 9.21
CA ALA A 311 5.03 -18.60 9.73
C ALA A 311 6.22 -19.19 10.48
N LEU A 312 7.39 -19.22 9.83
CA LEU A 312 8.63 -19.74 10.40
C LEU A 312 9.04 -19.00 11.68
N ARG A 313 9.00 -17.66 11.65
CA ARG A 313 9.37 -16.82 12.80
C ARG A 313 8.41 -16.97 13.98
N SER A 314 7.14 -17.24 13.73
CA SER A 314 6.14 -17.39 14.79
C SER A 314 6.36 -18.62 15.68
N GLY A 315 7.10 -19.63 15.20
CA GLY A 315 7.35 -20.88 15.92
C GLY A 315 6.18 -21.86 15.99
N PHE A 316 5.06 -21.57 15.32
CA PHE A 316 3.89 -22.45 15.27
C PHE A 316 3.87 -23.33 14.01
N THR A 317 3.07 -24.40 14.03
CA THR A 317 2.70 -25.14 12.83
C THR A 317 1.49 -24.46 12.18
N LEU A 318 1.66 -23.94 10.96
CA LEU A 318 0.63 -23.15 10.29
C LEU A 318 -0.13 -23.95 9.23
N THR A 319 -1.44 -23.72 9.19
CA THR A 319 -2.27 -24.04 8.03
C THR A 319 -2.12 -22.93 7.00
N VAL A 320 -1.82 -23.26 5.75
CA VAL A 320 -1.82 -22.28 4.65
C VAL A 320 -3.23 -22.16 4.12
N MET A 321 -3.83 -20.97 4.23
CA MET A 321 -5.16 -20.66 3.74
C MET A 321 -5.09 -19.62 2.61
N ARG A 322 -6.13 -19.62 1.78
CA ARG A 322 -6.37 -18.61 0.75
C ARG A 322 -7.75 -18.03 0.97
N ALA A 323 -7.88 -16.71 0.86
CA ALA A 323 -9.16 -16.00 1.01
C ALA A 323 -10.07 -16.26 -0.21
N SER A 324 -10.70 -17.44 -0.22
CA SER A 324 -11.59 -17.90 -1.30
C SER A 324 -13.04 -18.07 -0.81
N ASP A 325 -13.27 -18.93 0.19
CA ASP A 325 -14.58 -19.10 0.83
C ASP A 325 -14.57 -18.38 2.20
N PRO A 326 -15.29 -17.25 2.37
CA PRO A 326 -15.39 -16.56 3.67
C PRO A 326 -15.88 -17.46 4.82
N ALA A 327 -16.73 -18.45 4.53
CA ALA A 327 -17.23 -19.38 5.55
C ALA A 327 -16.17 -20.37 6.03
N ALA A 328 -15.10 -20.59 5.26
CA ALA A 328 -14.01 -21.48 5.64
C ALA A 328 -13.25 -20.97 6.88
N LEU A 329 -13.22 -19.65 7.10
CA LEU A 329 -12.56 -19.05 8.26
C LEU A 329 -13.21 -19.50 9.58
N ALA A 330 -14.54 -19.49 9.64
CA ALA A 330 -15.29 -19.96 10.80
C ALA A 330 -15.11 -21.47 11.02
N LYS A 331 -15.12 -22.27 9.95
CA LYS A 331 -14.90 -23.73 10.01
C LYS A 331 -13.51 -24.07 10.54
N TRP A 332 -12.48 -23.35 10.08
CA TRP A 332 -11.11 -23.52 10.55
C TRP A 332 -10.98 -23.21 12.05
N ALA A 333 -11.48 -22.07 12.49
CA ALA A 333 -11.40 -21.68 13.91
C ALA A 333 -12.19 -22.65 14.81
N THR A 334 -13.43 -23.01 14.44
CA THR A 334 -14.26 -23.93 15.23
C THR A 334 -13.71 -25.36 15.25
N GLY A 335 -13.12 -25.83 14.15
CA GLY A 335 -12.50 -27.16 14.07
C GLY A 335 -11.36 -27.36 15.07
N ALA A 336 -10.68 -26.28 15.46
CA ALA A 336 -9.64 -26.28 16.48
C ALA A 336 -10.17 -25.97 17.90
N GLY A 337 -11.48 -25.79 18.07
CA GLY A 337 -12.08 -25.39 19.36
C GLY A 337 -11.75 -23.95 19.78
N ALA A 338 -11.36 -23.08 18.84
CA ALA A 338 -11.16 -21.67 19.14
C ALA A 338 -12.51 -20.96 19.41
N MET A 339 -12.47 -19.93 20.23
CA MET A 339 -13.60 -19.04 20.55
C MET A 339 -13.37 -17.60 20.09
N GLN A 340 -12.14 -17.29 19.67
CA GLN A 340 -11.78 -16.04 19.01
C GLN A 340 -10.76 -16.29 17.90
N ILE A 341 -10.73 -15.38 16.93
CA ILE A 341 -9.61 -15.22 15.99
C ILE A 341 -8.86 -13.97 16.42
N ALA A 342 -7.53 -14.06 16.49
CA ALA A 342 -6.66 -12.92 16.74
C ALA A 342 -5.77 -12.68 15.51
N THR A 343 -5.69 -11.43 15.06
CA THR A 343 -4.85 -10.99 13.93
C THR A 343 -4.35 -9.58 14.21
N PRO A 344 -3.22 -9.15 13.64
CA PRO A 344 -2.95 -7.72 13.52
C PRO A 344 -4.07 -7.01 12.75
N TYR A 345 -4.25 -5.72 13.02
CA TYR A 345 -5.32 -4.89 12.49
C TYR A 345 -5.35 -4.88 10.96
N ILE A 346 -6.51 -5.14 10.39
CA ILE A 346 -6.70 -5.19 8.94
C ILE A 346 -7.29 -3.87 8.47
N THR A 347 -6.53 -3.17 7.61
CA THR A 347 -6.93 -1.87 7.07
C THR A 347 -7.90 -1.99 5.90
N ARG A 348 -8.62 -0.90 5.57
CA ARG A 348 -9.54 -0.84 4.43
C ARG A 348 -8.86 -1.30 3.16
N GLY A 349 -9.48 -2.27 2.49
CA GLY A 349 -8.96 -2.92 1.31
C GLY A 349 -9.61 -4.29 1.10
N PRO A 350 -9.12 -5.06 0.13
CA PRO A 350 -9.74 -6.33 -0.29
C PRO A 350 -9.91 -7.36 0.84
N LEU A 351 -8.92 -7.47 1.74
CA LEU A 351 -9.00 -8.40 2.87
C LEU A 351 -10.07 -7.96 3.88
N HIS A 352 -10.20 -6.66 4.16
CA HIS A 352 -11.28 -6.18 5.01
C HIS A 352 -12.65 -6.51 4.40
N ASP A 353 -12.81 -6.30 3.08
CA ASP A 353 -14.07 -6.59 2.40
C ASP A 353 -14.41 -8.09 2.46
N TRP A 354 -13.42 -8.97 2.27
CA TRP A 354 -13.59 -10.42 2.42
C TRP A 354 -13.95 -10.82 3.87
N LEU A 355 -13.43 -10.11 4.87
CA LEU A 355 -13.79 -10.35 6.27
C LEU A 355 -15.20 -9.87 6.62
N ASP A 356 -15.67 -8.79 6.00
CA ASP A 356 -17.07 -8.37 6.12
C ASP A 356 -18.02 -9.46 5.59
N GLU A 357 -17.64 -10.17 4.52
CA GLU A 357 -18.35 -11.35 4.01
C GLU A 357 -18.24 -12.58 4.95
N ALA A 358 -17.12 -12.73 5.67
CA ALA A 358 -16.91 -13.82 6.64
C ALA A 358 -17.66 -13.60 7.96
N ALA A 359 -17.96 -12.35 8.31
CA ALA A 359 -18.51 -11.97 9.62
C ALA A 359 -19.81 -12.69 10.01
N PRO A 360 -20.81 -12.89 9.13
CA PRO A 360 -22.02 -13.66 9.47
C PRO A 360 -21.72 -15.11 9.87
N SER A 361 -20.76 -15.76 9.20
CA SER A 361 -20.36 -17.14 9.50
C SER A 361 -19.63 -17.22 10.84
N LEU A 362 -18.76 -16.25 11.15
CA LEU A 362 -18.10 -16.14 12.45
C LEU A 362 -19.10 -15.92 13.59
N ALA A 363 -20.06 -15.02 13.40
CA ALA A 363 -21.10 -14.73 14.37
C ALA A 363 -21.96 -15.97 14.65
N LYS A 364 -22.40 -16.68 13.61
CA LYS A 364 -23.15 -17.95 13.75
C LYS A 364 -22.37 -19.02 14.50
N ALA A 365 -21.05 -19.04 14.33
CA ALA A 365 -20.15 -19.95 15.00
C ALA A 365 -19.75 -19.52 16.43
N GLY A 366 -20.20 -18.35 16.89
CA GLY A 366 -19.83 -17.80 18.19
C GLY A 366 -18.36 -17.35 18.29
N ILE A 367 -17.68 -17.17 17.16
CA ILE A 367 -16.27 -16.77 17.09
C ILE A 367 -16.18 -15.24 17.15
N SER A 368 -15.44 -14.71 18.12
CA SER A 368 -15.11 -13.29 18.17
C SER A 368 -13.91 -12.98 17.28
N PHE A 369 -14.05 -12.03 16.35
CA PHE A 369 -12.91 -11.54 15.58
C PHE A 369 -12.23 -10.40 16.34
N CYS A 370 -10.95 -10.57 16.64
CA CYS A 370 -10.17 -9.68 17.49
C CYS A 370 -8.89 -9.22 16.78
N GLU A 371 -8.50 -7.98 17.03
CA GLU A 371 -7.41 -7.32 16.31
C GLU A 371 -6.43 -6.60 17.24
N TRP A 372 -5.14 -6.66 16.93
CA TRP A 372 -4.14 -5.77 17.52
C TRP A 372 -3.79 -4.63 16.57
N ARG A 373 -4.03 -3.39 17.00
CA ARG A 373 -3.55 -2.21 16.27
C ARG A 373 -2.23 -1.74 16.86
N ARG A 374 -1.23 -1.51 16.00
CA ARG A 374 0.08 -0.99 16.43
C ARG A 374 -0.03 0.45 16.93
N ASP A 375 0.83 0.83 17.86
CA ASP A 375 0.88 2.20 18.40
C ASP A 375 1.18 3.23 17.32
N TRP A 376 2.01 2.87 16.33
CA TRP A 376 2.27 3.66 15.13
C TRP A 376 0.97 4.17 14.45
N ASP A 377 0.03 3.26 14.20
CA ASP A 377 -1.25 3.59 13.58
C ASP A 377 -2.16 4.37 14.52
N THR A 378 -2.19 3.95 15.80
CA THR A 378 -2.98 4.61 16.86
C THR A 378 -2.58 6.06 17.04
N ALA A 379 -1.28 6.40 16.92
CA ALA A 379 -0.77 7.75 17.04
C ALA A 379 -1.07 8.61 15.80
N ILE A 380 -0.97 8.05 14.58
CA ILE A 380 -1.09 8.84 13.34
C ILE A 380 -2.53 9.09 12.91
N TRP A 381 -3.37 8.05 12.90
CA TRP A 381 -4.70 8.10 12.29
C TRP A 381 -5.67 9.13 12.91
N PRO A 382 -5.58 9.48 14.21
CA PRO A 382 -6.30 10.61 14.80
C PRO A 382 -6.12 11.94 14.04
N HIS A 383 -4.94 12.18 13.49
CA HIS A 383 -4.59 13.44 12.81
C HIS A 383 -4.94 13.45 11.31
N ALA A 384 -5.29 12.30 10.72
CA ALA A 384 -5.60 12.14 9.28
C ALA A 384 -7.00 12.65 8.88
N THR A 385 -7.43 13.78 9.43
CA THR A 385 -8.76 14.37 9.23
C THR A 385 -8.84 15.31 8.03
N ALA A 386 -7.71 15.76 7.47
CA ALA A 386 -7.67 16.67 6.33
C ALA A 386 -6.46 16.36 5.42
N GLY A 387 -5.78 17.37 4.89
CA GLY A 387 -4.51 17.21 4.19
C GLY A 387 -3.36 16.79 5.12
N PHE A 388 -2.28 16.27 4.52
CA PHE A 388 -1.08 15.79 5.23
C PHE A 388 -0.48 16.80 6.21
N PHE A 389 -0.63 18.10 5.96
CA PHE A 389 -0.08 19.15 6.82
C PHE A 389 -0.52 19.03 8.29
N ARG A 390 -1.76 18.59 8.56
CA ARG A 390 -2.21 18.34 9.95
C ARG A 390 -1.42 17.23 10.63
N VAL A 391 -1.10 16.15 9.91
CA VAL A 391 -0.25 15.08 10.44
C VAL A 391 1.18 15.58 10.60
N LYS A 392 1.71 16.30 9.59
CA LYS A 392 3.07 16.87 9.61
C LYS A 392 3.33 17.69 10.86
N GLN A 393 2.41 18.56 11.25
CA GLN A 393 2.55 19.41 12.45
C GLN A 393 2.62 18.60 13.76
N ASN A 394 2.09 17.38 13.77
CA ASN A 394 2.06 16.51 14.94
C ASN A 394 3.16 15.43 14.92
N ILE A 395 4.05 15.41 13.92
CA ILE A 395 5.12 14.40 13.83
C ILE A 395 5.94 14.32 15.11
N PRO A 396 6.46 15.42 15.72
CA PRO A 396 7.23 15.31 16.96
C PRO A 396 6.48 14.57 18.07
N HIS A 397 5.21 14.94 18.31
CA HIS A 397 4.38 14.29 19.32
C HIS A 397 4.08 12.82 19.00
N ILE A 398 3.83 12.50 17.72
CA ILE A 398 3.63 11.12 17.26
C ILE A 398 4.88 10.29 17.55
N LEU A 399 6.06 10.82 17.27
CA LEU A 399 7.33 10.11 17.49
C LEU A 399 7.59 9.86 18.97
N ASP A 400 7.31 10.83 19.85
CA ASP A 400 7.43 10.68 21.31
C ASP A 400 6.55 9.56 21.86
N GLN A 401 5.44 9.22 21.19
CA GLN A 401 4.51 8.17 21.61
C GLN A 401 4.92 6.76 21.15
N VAL A 402 5.60 6.66 20.00
CA VAL A 402 5.75 5.37 19.28
C VAL A 402 7.19 4.89 19.21
N LEU A 403 8.15 5.76 19.56
CA LEU A 403 9.56 5.40 19.66
C LEU A 403 9.96 5.27 21.13
N PRO A 404 10.81 4.29 21.47
CA PRO A 404 11.38 4.21 22.80
C PRO A 404 12.20 5.48 23.11
N ALA A 405 12.13 5.93 24.36
CA ALA A 405 12.85 7.11 24.86
C ALA A 405 14.37 6.95 24.87
#